data_AF-A0A661EA95-F1
#
_entry.id   AF-A0A661EA95-F1
#
_cell.length_a   1.000
_cell.length_b   1.000
_cell.length_c   1.000
_cell.angle_alpha   90.00
_cell.angle_beta   90.00
_cell.angle_gamma   90.00
#
_symmetry.space_group_name_H-M   'P 1'
#
loop_
_entity.id
_entity.type
_entity.pdbx_description
1 polymer ?
#
loop_
_entity_poly.entity_id
_entity_poly.type
_entity_poly.pdbx_seq_one_letter_code
_entity_poly.pdbx_strand_id
1 'polypeptide(L)' 'MTENGGFMHTKDLGISTRVVGKKDQYMIEITYDTQPDSTRGVLGGYEGQFTSFGLVDLRALNGLIRYNGEICQVAR' A
#
# COMPACT_ATOMS: atom_id res chain seq x y z
N MET A 1 -1.83 3.76 20.96
CA MET A 1 -1.81 2.36 20.51
C MET A 1 -2.92 1.65 21.26
N THR A 2 -3.82 0.95 20.57
CA THR A 2 -4.79 0.08 21.26
C THR A 2 -4.03 -0.96 22.08
N GLU A 3 -4.62 -1.46 23.16
CA GLU A 3 -4.00 -2.52 24.00
C GLU A 3 -3.63 -3.76 23.17
N ASN A 4 -4.33 -3.98 22.06
CA ASN A 4 -4.11 -5.04 21.09
C ASN A 4 -3.32 -4.54 19.86
N GLY A 5 -2.20 -3.84 20.03
CA GLY A 5 -1.41 -3.31 18.91
C GLY A 5 -1.08 -4.34 17.83
N GLY A 6 -0.83 -3.90 16.60
CA GLY A 6 -0.50 -4.75 15.47
C GLY A 6 0.54 -4.11 14.57
N PHE A 7 1.47 -4.90 14.05
CA PHE A 7 2.50 -4.44 13.12
C PHE A 7 2.62 -5.41 11.95
N MET A 8 2.90 -4.86 10.77
CA MET A 8 3.16 -5.57 9.54
C MET A 8 4.18 -4.77 8.74
N HIS A 9 5.19 -5.45 8.20
CA HIS A 9 6.10 -4.88 7.23
C HIS A 9 5.71 -5.35 5.83
N THR A 10 5.84 -4.46 4.86
CA THR A 10 5.62 -4.76 3.44
C THR A 10 6.90 -4.50 2.65
N LYS A 11 7.10 -5.26 1.56
CA LYS A 11 8.03 -4.89 0.51
C LYS A 11 7.24 -4.29 -0.63
N ASP A 12 7.64 -3.09 -1.03
CA ASP A 12 6.84 -2.27 -1.91
C ASP A 12 7.51 -2.11 -3.27
N LEU A 13 6.73 -2.23 -4.33
CA LEU A 13 7.12 -1.84 -5.69
C LEU A 13 6.28 -0.67 -6.14
N GLY A 14 6.92 0.49 -6.32
CA GLY A 14 6.28 1.70 -6.85
C GLY A 14 6.58 1.94 -8.32
N ILE A 15 5.55 2.14 -9.12
CA ILE A 15 5.63 2.58 -10.52
C ILE A 15 5.02 3.98 -10.61
N SER A 16 5.73 4.90 -11.25
CA SER A 16 5.26 6.26 -11.49
C SER A 16 5.18 6.53 -12.98
N THR A 17 3.99 6.90 -13.44
CA THR A 17 3.68 7.11 -14.85
C THR A 17 3.18 8.54 -15.04
N ARG A 18 3.83 9.29 -15.94
CA ARG A 18 3.39 10.65 -16.27
C ARG A 18 2.03 10.61 -16.98
N VAL A 19 1.11 11.48 -16.57
CA VAL A 19 -0.19 11.63 -17.24
C VAL A 19 -0.03 12.41 -18.53
N VAL A 20 -0.43 11.81 -19.66
CA VAL A 20 -0.34 12.46 -20.98
C VAL A 20 -1.19 13.73 -21.01
N GLY A 21 -0.61 14.82 -21.51
CA GLY A 21 -1.30 16.11 -21.63
C GLY A 21 -1.47 16.89 -20.32
N LYS A 22 -1.00 16.36 -19.18
CA LYS A 22 -1.06 17.07 -17.90
C LYS A 22 0.34 17.25 -17.32
N LYS A 23 0.76 18.51 -17.20
CA LYS A 23 2.06 18.87 -16.61
C LYS A 23 2.03 18.59 -15.11
N ASP A 24 3.12 18.03 -14.58
CA ASP A 24 3.33 17.77 -13.15
C ASP A 24 2.30 16.82 -12.50
N GLN A 25 1.51 16.09 -13.30
CA GLN A 25 0.58 15.05 -12.84
C GLN A 25 1.07 13.65 -13.17
N TYR A 26 1.00 12.77 -12.19
CA TYR A 26 1.49 11.40 -12.27
C TYR A 26 0.44 10.43 -11.73
N MET A 27 0.33 9.27 -12.35
CA MET A 27 -0.28 8.09 -11.75
C MET A 27 0.81 7.34 -11.02
N ILE A 28 0.58 7.03 -9.74
CA ILE A 28 1.43 6.16 -8.95
C ILE A 28 0.66 4.87 -8.71
N GLU A 29 1.32 3.74 -8.97
CA GLU A 29 0.85 2.41 -8.65
C GLU A 29 1.84 1.78 -7.68
N ILE A 30 1.38 1.30 -6.52
CA ILE A 30 2.23 0.65 -5.53
C ILE A 30 1.67 -0.73 -5.23
N THR A 31 2.48 -1.75 -5.39
CA THR A 31 2.19 -3.11 -4.94
C THR A 31 2.87 -3.33 -3.60
N TYR A 32 2.10 -3.79 -2.61
CA TYR A 32 2.55 -4.05 -1.24
C TYR A 32 2.50 -5.56 -0.99
N ASP A 33 3.67 -6.16 -0.80
CA ASP A 33 3.80 -7.57 -0.46
C ASP A 33 4.05 -7.72 1.04
N THR A 34 3.07 -8.27 1.77
CA THR A 34 3.19 -8.47 3.22
C THR A 34 4.32 -9.44 3.52
N GLN A 35 5.09 -9.19 4.59
CA GLN A 35 6.18 -10.08 4.99
C GLN A 35 5.71 -10.91 6.19
N PRO A 36 5.27 -12.18 6.01
CA PRO A 36 4.54 -12.93 7.04
C PRO A 36 5.27 -13.03 8.38
N ASP A 37 6.58 -13.28 8.33
CA ASP A 37 7.45 -13.42 9.50
C ASP A 37 7.66 -12.11 10.29
N SER A 38 7.24 -10.98 9.71
CA SER A 38 7.30 -9.66 10.35
C SER A 38 6.01 -9.25 11.04
N THR A 39 4.92 -10.01 10.83
CA THR A 39 3.62 -9.66 11.38
C THR A 39 3.52 -9.99 12.87
N ARG A 40 2.96 -9.07 13.67
CA ARG A 40 2.86 -9.21 15.12
C ARG A 40 1.55 -8.63 15.67
N GLY A 41 1.18 -9.09 16.87
CA GLY A 41 -0.01 -8.62 17.57
C GLY A 41 -1.30 -9.04 16.85
N VAL A 42 -2.27 -8.14 16.72
CA VAL A 42 -3.54 -8.44 16.03
C VAL A 42 -3.39 -8.73 14.53
N LEU A 43 -2.26 -8.36 13.94
CA LEU A 43 -1.94 -8.65 12.54
C LEU A 43 -1.09 -9.92 12.40
N GLY A 44 -0.78 -10.63 13.49
CA GLY A 44 0.02 -11.85 13.45
C GLY A 44 -0.61 -12.93 12.56
N GLY A 45 0.19 -13.45 11.63
CA GLY A 45 -0.23 -14.50 10.70
C GLY A 45 -1.07 -13.99 9.51
N TYR A 46 -1.19 -12.66 9.34
CA TYR A 46 -1.75 -12.11 8.12
C TYR A 46 -0.73 -12.14 6.98
N GLU A 47 -1.19 -12.61 5.82
CA GLU A 47 -0.39 -12.75 4.62
C GLU A 47 -1.20 -12.28 3.40
N GLY A 48 -0.50 -12.01 2.30
CA GLY A 48 -1.11 -11.61 1.03
C GLY A 48 -0.46 -10.38 0.42
N GLN A 49 -1.12 -9.86 -0.61
CA GLN A 49 -0.68 -8.71 -1.38
C GLN A 49 -1.87 -7.79 -1.63
N PHE A 50 -1.62 -6.50 -1.53
CA PHE A 50 -2.58 -5.48 -1.92
C PHE A 50 -1.89 -4.42 -2.78
N THR A 51 -2.67 -3.65 -3.52
CA THR A 51 -2.18 -2.60 -4.40
C THR A 51 -2.83 -1.27 -4.06
N SER A 52 -2.14 -0.19 -4.41
CA SER A 52 -2.75 1.11 -4.49
C SER A 52 -2.49 1.72 -5.86
N PHE A 53 -3.44 2.53 -6.32
CA PHE A 53 -3.30 3.35 -7.50
C PHE A 53 -3.84 4.75 -7.18
N GLY A 54 -3.13 5.77 -7.64
CA GLY A 54 -3.49 7.13 -7.30
C GLY A 54 -2.94 8.17 -8.23
N LEU A 55 -3.70 9.25 -8.39
CA LEU A 55 -3.26 10.44 -9.11
C LEU A 55 -2.67 11.43 -8.12
N VAL A 56 -1.49 11.94 -8.43
CA VAL A 56 -0.81 13.00 -7.69
C VAL A 56 -0.57 14.20 -8.59
N ASP A 57 -0.83 15.38 -8.05
CA ASP A 57 -0.45 16.66 -8.62
C ASP A 57 0.72 17.22 -7.80
N LEU A 58 1.92 17.19 -8.38
CA LEU A 58 3.13 17.63 -7.70
C LEU A 58 3.23 19.15 -7.60
N ARG A 59 2.46 19.89 -8.40
CA ARG A 59 2.41 21.35 -8.31
C ARG A 59 1.54 21.78 -7.14
N ALA A 60 0.40 21.14 -6.96
CA ALA A 60 -0.52 21.41 -5.84
C ALA A 60 -0.17 20.64 -4.56
N LEU A 61 0.77 19.69 -4.64
CA LEU A 61 1.15 18.77 -3.56
C LEU A 61 -0.05 18.03 -2.97
N ASN A 62 -0.98 17.63 -3.83
CA ASN A 62 -2.14 16.84 -3.44
C ASN A 62 -2.16 15.52 -4.22
N GLY A 63 -2.88 14.55 -3.67
CA GLY A 63 -3.02 13.26 -4.30
C GLY A 63 -4.27 12.55 -3.80
N LEU A 64 -4.82 11.71 -4.67
CA LEU A 64 -5.89 10.79 -4.33
C LEU A 64 -5.38 9.37 -4.60
N ILE A 65 -5.24 8.58 -3.54
CA ILE A 65 -4.82 7.19 -3.60
C ILE A 65 -6.01 6.31 -3.23
N ARG A 66 -6.22 5.23 -3.99
CA ARG A 66 -7.18 4.17 -3.69
C ARG A 66 -6.44 2.86 -3.50
N TYR A 67 -6.88 2.08 -2.53
CA TYR A 67 -6.34 0.77 -2.23
C TYR A 67 -7.30 -0.30 -2.76
N ASN A 68 -6.74 -1.41 -3.23
CA ASN A 68 -7.46 -2.59 -3.68
C ASN A 68 -6.69 -3.84 -3.28
N GLY A 69 -7.39 -4.91 -2.93
CA GLY A 69 -6.81 -6.17 -2.50
C GLY A 69 -7.19 -6.53 -1.07
N GLU A 70 -6.77 -7.71 -0.66
CA GLU A 70 -7.13 -8.33 0.61
C GLU A 70 -5.87 -8.95 1.23
N ILE A 71 -5.80 -8.89 2.56
CA ILE A 71 -4.84 -9.65 3.36
C ILE A 71 -5.63 -10.59 4.26
N CYS A 72 -5.20 -11.83 4.35
CA CYS A 72 -5.93 -12.87 5.05
C CYS A 72 -5.09 -13.42 6.19
N GLN A 73 -5.74 -13.72 7.31
CA GLN A 73 -5.09 -14.48 8.37
C GLN A 73 -5.00 -15.94 7.94
N VAL A 74 -3.79 -16.47 7.86
CA VAL A 74 -3.58 -17.89 7.55
C VAL A 74 -3.74 -18.65 8.86
N ALA A 75 -4.79 -19.47 8.95
CA ALA A 75 -5.00 -20.35 10.10
C ALA A 75 -3.81 -21.33 10.17
N ARG A 76 -3.01 -21.22 11.22
CA ARG A 76 -1.94 -22.17 11.54
C ARG A 76 -2.47 -23.33 12.37
#